data_AF-A0A1X0NX01-F1
#
_entry.id   AF-A0A1X0NX01-F1
#
_cell.length_a   1.000
_cell.length_b   1.000
_cell.length_c   1.000
_cell.angle_alpha   90.00
_cell.angle_beta   90.00
_cell.angle_gamma   90.00
#
_symmetry.space_group_name_H-M   'P 1'
#
loop_
_entity.id
_entity.type
_entity.pdbx_description
1 polymer ?
#
loop_
_entity_poly.entity_id
_entity_poly.type
_entity_poly.pdbx_seq_one_letter_code
_entity_poly.pdbx_strand_id
1 'polypeptide(L)'
;MYIFGLSIPLMLLLWHFICCILSIVEYVIWIRKQSLLDVGGTLRGAHLAFDIIGIVGYSFGGAPLFVYAYKYGLSYSKRRTRLLLGMAVMFIVWSFPIFIIEFVILVSLGGRNYPLDGIVFILSIISSILDGFCIWFGYMRFAAHCIHHYRGIERQIDPRDSLTPYPMQPVRLVAGVDQPDTI
;
A
#
# COMPACT_ATOMS: atom_id res chain seq x y z
N MET A 1 4.30 -15.41 -8.99
CA MET A 1 3.86 -15.67 -7.61
C MET A 1 2.57 -16.46 -7.73
N TYR A 2 2.63 -17.74 -7.36
CA TYR A 2 1.52 -18.66 -7.45
C TYR A 2 1.21 -19.17 -6.06
N ILE A 3 -0.05 -19.23 -5.69
CA ILE A 3 -0.55 -19.87 -4.47
C ILE A 3 -1.57 -20.90 -4.96
N PHE A 4 -1.40 -22.17 -4.59
CA PHE A 4 -2.24 -23.29 -5.06
C PHE A 4 -2.38 -23.38 -6.60
N GLY A 5 -1.33 -23.03 -7.35
CA GLY A 5 -1.34 -23.06 -8.82
C GLY A 5 -2.03 -21.86 -9.49
N LEU A 6 -2.69 -20.98 -8.73
CA LEU A 6 -3.30 -19.74 -9.21
C LEU A 6 -2.37 -18.55 -9.00
N SER A 7 -2.31 -17.65 -9.99
CA SER A 7 -1.51 -16.43 -9.86
C SER A 7 -2.16 -15.45 -8.87
N ILE A 8 -1.40 -14.97 -7.90
CA ILE A 8 -1.89 -14.06 -6.84
C ILE A 8 -2.70 -12.85 -7.39
N PRO A 9 -2.24 -12.13 -8.44
CA PRO A 9 -3.00 -10.98 -8.95
C PRO A 9 -4.39 -11.36 -9.48
N LEU A 10 -4.52 -12.55 -10.06
CA LEU A 10 -5.80 -13.06 -10.59
C LEU A 10 -6.72 -13.48 -9.44
N MET A 11 -6.18 -14.09 -8.39
CA MET A 11 -6.95 -14.39 -7.17
C MET A 11 -7.50 -13.11 -6.55
N LEU A 12 -6.67 -12.07 -6.39
CA LEU A 12 -7.12 -10.78 -5.85
C LEU A 12 -8.17 -10.11 -6.74
N LEU A 13 -7.98 -10.18 -8.06
CA LEU A 13 -8.94 -9.64 -9.02
C LEU A 13 -10.32 -10.29 -8.88
N LEU A 14 -10.39 -11.62 -8.77
CA LEU A 14 -11.64 -12.35 -8.59
C LEU A 14 -12.20 -12.17 -7.18
N TRP A 15 -11.35 -12.18 -6.16
CA TRP A 15 -11.73 -11.99 -4.75
C TRP A 15 -12.47 -10.66 -4.57
N HIS A 16 -11.85 -9.55 -4.95
CA HIS A 16 -12.48 -8.24 -4.81
C HIS A 16 -13.73 -8.07 -5.66
N PHE A 17 -13.78 -8.71 -6.84
CA PHE A 17 -15.00 -8.72 -7.65
C PHE A 17 -16.16 -9.39 -6.91
N ILE A 18 -15.93 -10.60 -6.39
CA ILE A 18 -16.95 -11.35 -5.64
C ILE A 18 -17.39 -10.57 -4.41
N CYS A 19 -16.45 -10.01 -3.66
CA CYS A 19 -16.74 -9.19 -2.48
C CYS A 19 -17.59 -7.96 -2.81
N CYS A 20 -17.26 -7.21 -3.87
CA CYS A 20 -18.07 -6.05 -4.29
C CYS A 20 -19.49 -6.48 -4.69
N ILE A 21 -19.63 -7.56 -5.47
CA ILE A 21 -20.94 -8.06 -5.90
C ILE A 21 -21.78 -8.52 -4.70
N LEU A 22 -21.19 -9.26 -3.76
CA LEU A 22 -21.90 -9.74 -2.58
C LEU A 22 -22.38 -8.59 -1.69
N SER A 23 -21.58 -7.54 -1.52
CA SER A 23 -21.94 -6.34 -0.75
C SER A 23 -23.18 -5.63 -1.33
N ILE A 24 -23.21 -5.45 -2.66
CA ILE A 24 -24.38 -4.88 -3.34
C ILE A 24 -25.61 -5.77 -3.19
N VAL A 25 -25.43 -7.09 -3.34
CA VAL A 25 -26.52 -8.05 -3.22
C VAL A 25 -27.11 -8.02 -1.81
N GLU A 26 -26.26 -7.95 -0.80
CA GLU A 26 -26.69 -7.76 0.59
C GLU A 26 -27.49 -6.47 0.75
N TYR A 27 -26.99 -5.34 0.22
CA TYR A 27 -27.70 -4.08 0.27
C TYR A 27 -29.12 -4.20 -0.34
N VAL A 28 -29.22 -4.82 -1.52
CA VAL A 28 -30.46 -4.97 -2.28
C VAL A 28 -31.45 -5.92 -1.58
N ILE A 29 -30.97 -6.97 -0.94
CA ILE A 29 -31.83 -8.02 -0.36
C ILE A 29 -32.24 -7.67 1.07
N TRP A 30 -31.31 -7.15 1.87
CA TRP A 30 -31.44 -7.05 3.32
C TRP A 30 -31.43 -5.60 3.80
N ILE A 31 -30.30 -4.88 3.68
CA ILE A 31 -30.11 -3.55 4.31
C ILE A 31 -31.17 -2.55 3.86
N ARG A 32 -31.60 -2.59 2.59
CA ARG A 32 -32.65 -1.68 2.11
C ARG A 32 -34.02 -1.88 2.74
N LYS A 33 -34.30 -3.08 3.27
CA LYS A 33 -35.59 -3.45 3.88
C LYS A 33 -35.62 -3.21 5.39
N GLN A 34 -34.46 -2.97 6.00
CA GLN A 34 -34.36 -2.72 7.43
C GLN A 34 -35.01 -1.37 7.78
N SER A 35 -35.65 -1.31 8.95
CA SER A 35 -36.36 -0.10 9.37
C SER A 35 -35.39 1.06 9.62
N LEU A 36 -35.85 2.29 9.39
CA LEU A 36 -35.03 3.49 9.63
C LEU A 36 -34.64 3.66 11.11
N LEU A 37 -35.39 3.05 12.02
CA LEU A 37 -35.09 3.05 13.46
C LEU A 37 -33.90 2.15 13.81
N ASP A 38 -33.68 1.06 13.07
CA ASP A 38 -32.69 0.06 13.43
C ASP A 38 -31.28 0.35 12.86
N VAL A 39 -31.21 0.86 11.62
CA VAL A 39 -29.93 1.11 10.92
C VAL A 39 -29.67 2.60 10.73
N GLY A 40 -30.71 3.44 10.77
CA GLY A 40 -30.59 4.86 10.45
C GLY A 40 -30.42 5.12 8.95
N GLY A 41 -31.12 6.13 8.43
CA GLY A 41 -31.08 6.47 7.01
C GLY A 41 -29.69 6.82 6.49
N THR A 42 -28.86 7.44 7.34
CA THR A 42 -27.49 7.86 7.01
C THR A 42 -26.56 6.66 6.81
N LEU A 43 -26.62 5.65 7.68
CA LEU A 43 -25.74 4.48 7.60
C LEU A 43 -26.07 3.64 6.36
N ARG A 44 -27.36 3.47 6.07
CA ARG A 44 -27.83 2.85 4.83
C ARG A 44 -27.35 3.59 3.59
N GLY A 45 -27.43 4.93 3.59
CA GLY A 45 -26.92 5.75 2.49
C GLY A 45 -25.41 5.64 2.33
N ALA A 46 -24.67 5.60 3.43
CA ALA A 46 -23.22 5.41 3.43
C ALA A 46 -22.83 4.04 2.87
N HIS A 47 -23.52 2.97 3.28
CA HIS A 47 -23.29 1.62 2.77
C HIS A 47 -23.42 1.56 1.24
N LEU A 48 -24.54 2.05 0.70
CA LEU A 48 -24.75 2.14 -0.75
C LEU A 48 -23.68 3.00 -1.44
N ALA A 49 -23.31 4.14 -0.85
CA ALA A 49 -22.31 5.02 -1.42
C ALA A 49 -20.96 4.31 -1.54
N PHE A 50 -20.50 3.64 -0.49
CA PHE A 50 -19.23 2.91 -0.50
C PHE A 50 -19.27 1.65 -1.37
N ASP A 51 -20.43 1.03 -1.56
CA ASP A 51 -20.60 -0.03 -2.57
C ASP A 51 -20.40 0.51 -3.98
N ILE A 52 -21.02 1.63 -4.33
CA ILE A 52 -20.88 2.26 -5.65
C ILE A 52 -19.43 2.73 -5.87
N ILE A 53 -18.87 3.45 -4.90
CA ILE A 53 -17.47 3.91 -4.98
C ILE A 53 -16.54 2.70 -5.05
N GLY A 54 -16.85 1.60 -4.35
CA GLY A 54 -16.15 0.31 -4.41
C GLY A 54 -16.09 -0.29 -5.80
N ILE A 55 -17.23 -0.42 -6.48
CA ILE A 55 -17.30 -0.94 -7.86
C ILE A 55 -16.54 -0.04 -8.82
N VAL A 56 -16.69 1.28 -8.69
CA VAL A 56 -15.99 2.25 -9.54
C VAL A 56 -14.49 2.17 -9.31
N GLY A 57 -14.06 2.14 -8.04
CA GLY A 57 -12.67 1.99 -7.63
C GLY A 57 -12.07 0.67 -8.11
N TYR A 58 -12.83 -0.42 -8.06
CA TYR A 58 -12.45 -1.70 -8.64
C TYR A 58 -12.29 -1.60 -10.15
N SER A 59 -13.28 -1.06 -10.86
CA SER A 59 -13.32 -1.05 -12.33
C SER A 59 -12.23 -0.17 -12.94
N PHE A 60 -11.97 1.00 -12.37
CA PHE A 60 -11.02 1.98 -12.91
C PHE A 60 -9.66 1.96 -12.23
N GLY A 61 -9.56 1.48 -11.00
CA GLY A 61 -8.32 1.44 -10.22
C GLY A 61 -7.79 0.03 -10.02
N GLY A 62 -8.49 -0.75 -9.20
CA GLY A 62 -8.04 -2.08 -8.75
C GLY A 62 -7.82 -3.08 -9.89
N ALA A 63 -8.86 -3.33 -10.69
CA ALA A 63 -8.84 -4.32 -11.76
C ALA A 63 -7.78 -4.03 -12.83
N PRO A 64 -7.65 -2.79 -13.38
CA PRO A 64 -6.56 -2.47 -14.30
C PRO A 64 -5.18 -2.72 -13.69
N LEU A 65 -4.96 -2.37 -12.42
CA LEU A 65 -3.69 -2.59 -11.72
C LEU A 65 -3.40 -4.08 -11.53
N PHE A 66 -4.41 -4.89 -11.17
CA PHE A 66 -4.26 -6.35 -11.04
C PHE A 66 -4.00 -7.04 -12.38
N VAL A 67 -4.75 -6.68 -13.43
CA VAL A 67 -4.53 -7.19 -14.80
C VAL A 67 -3.14 -6.81 -15.29
N TYR A 68 -2.69 -5.58 -15.03
CA TYR A 68 -1.34 -5.17 -15.40
C TYR A 68 -0.26 -5.97 -14.65
N ALA A 69 -0.42 -6.14 -13.34
CA ALA A 69 0.50 -6.92 -12.53
C ALA A 69 0.57 -8.38 -12.99
N TYR A 70 -0.54 -8.94 -13.51
CA TYR A 70 -0.60 -10.28 -14.08
C TYR A 70 0.08 -10.37 -15.46
N LYS A 71 -0.37 -9.57 -16.44
CA LYS A 71 -0.02 -9.75 -17.86
C LYS A 71 1.16 -8.92 -18.33
N TYR A 72 1.28 -7.67 -17.89
CA TYR A 72 2.17 -6.67 -18.51
C TYR A 72 3.40 -6.32 -17.69
N GLY A 73 3.58 -6.90 -16.50
CA GLY A 73 4.76 -6.59 -15.72
C GLY A 73 6.03 -7.22 -16.31
N LEU A 74 6.98 -6.42 -16.76
CA LEU A 74 8.26 -6.93 -17.31
C LEU A 74 9.28 -7.29 -16.21
N SER A 75 9.17 -6.68 -15.02
CA SER A 75 10.06 -6.92 -13.88
C SER A 75 9.28 -7.28 -12.62
N TYR A 76 9.84 -8.17 -11.80
CA TYR A 76 9.26 -8.60 -10.53
C TYR A 76 8.94 -7.43 -9.60
N SER A 77 9.85 -6.45 -9.50
CA SER A 77 9.64 -5.27 -8.65
C SER A 77 8.46 -4.42 -9.15
N LYS A 78 8.39 -4.14 -10.46
CA LYS A 78 7.28 -3.40 -11.08
C LYS A 78 5.92 -4.11 -10.92
N ARG A 79 5.89 -5.44 -11.02
CA ARG A 79 4.68 -6.25 -10.75
C ARG A 79 4.20 -6.07 -9.31
N ARG A 80 5.12 -6.22 -8.36
CA ARG A 80 4.81 -6.12 -6.93
C ARG A 80 4.30 -4.74 -6.55
N THR A 81 4.93 -3.67 -7.03
CA THR A 81 4.50 -2.30 -6.71
C THR A 81 3.10 -2.01 -7.24
N ARG A 82 2.76 -2.45 -8.45
CA ARG A 82 1.41 -2.25 -9.02
C ARG A 82 0.35 -3.08 -8.31
N LEU A 83 0.70 -4.30 -7.91
CA LEU A 83 -0.17 -5.14 -7.09
C LEU A 83 -0.45 -4.52 -5.72
N LEU A 84 0.59 -3.99 -5.05
CA LEU A 84 0.46 -3.24 -3.80
C LEU A 84 -0.41 -1.99 -3.98
N LEU A 85 -0.22 -1.25 -5.07
CA LEU A 85 -1.04 -0.07 -5.37
C LEU A 85 -2.51 -0.45 -5.62
N GLY A 86 -2.77 -1.55 -6.33
CA GLY A 86 -4.13 -2.07 -6.54
C GLY A 86 -4.82 -2.42 -5.22
N MET A 87 -4.12 -3.14 -4.33
CA MET A 87 -4.62 -3.44 -2.99
C MET A 87 -4.83 -2.17 -2.16
N ALA A 88 -3.93 -1.18 -2.27
CA ALA A 88 -4.09 0.11 -1.58
C ALA A 88 -5.35 0.86 -2.01
N VAL A 89 -5.65 0.88 -3.31
CA VAL A 89 -6.88 1.47 -3.83
C VAL A 89 -8.10 0.74 -3.29
N MET A 90 -8.12 -0.60 -3.36
CA MET A 90 -9.26 -1.40 -2.88
C MET A 90 -9.48 -1.25 -1.37
N PHE A 91 -8.39 -1.18 -0.59
CA PHE A 91 -8.45 -1.00 0.85
C PHE A 91 -9.10 0.32 1.25
N ILE A 92 -8.64 1.43 0.66
CA ILE A 92 -9.11 2.77 1.00
C ILE A 92 -10.55 2.97 0.52
N VAL A 93 -10.86 2.47 -0.67
CA VAL A 93 -12.14 2.75 -1.33
C VAL A 93 -13.25 1.82 -0.86
N TRP A 94 -12.92 0.56 -0.52
CA TRP A 94 -13.94 -0.46 -0.25
C TRP A 94 -13.67 -1.26 1.03
N SER A 95 -12.53 -1.96 1.15
CA SER A 95 -12.34 -2.98 2.20
C SER A 95 -12.44 -2.39 3.62
N PHE A 96 -11.82 -1.22 3.85
CA PHE A 96 -11.83 -0.58 5.16
C PHE A 96 -13.14 0.15 5.46
N PRO A 97 -13.70 0.99 4.56
CA PRO A 97 -14.97 1.65 4.80
C PRO A 97 -16.13 0.68 5.03
N ILE A 98 -16.27 -0.35 4.20
CA ILE A 98 -17.35 -1.35 4.34
C ILE A 98 -17.21 -2.11 5.65
N PHE A 99 -15.99 -2.53 6.02
CA PHE A 99 -15.75 -3.16 7.32
C PHE A 99 -16.22 -2.28 8.49
N ILE A 100 -15.91 -0.98 8.47
CA ILE A 100 -16.36 -0.05 9.53
C ILE A 100 -17.89 0.04 9.55
N ILE A 101 -18.53 0.18 8.39
CA ILE A 101 -19.99 0.31 8.31
C ILE A 101 -20.66 -0.95 8.84
N GLU A 102 -20.24 -2.12 8.38
CA GLU A 102 -20.78 -3.40 8.83
C GLU A 102 -20.53 -3.64 10.33
N PHE A 103 -19.37 -3.20 10.84
CA PHE A 103 -19.09 -3.26 12.28
C PHE A 103 -20.07 -2.39 13.09
N VAL A 104 -20.37 -1.18 12.61
CA VAL A 104 -21.34 -0.29 13.24
C VAL A 104 -22.76 -0.88 13.17
N ILE A 105 -23.15 -1.46 12.03
CA ILE A 105 -24.44 -2.16 11.87
C ILE A 105 -24.54 -3.31 12.87
N LEU A 106 -23.50 -4.13 12.99
CA LEU A 106 -23.45 -5.27 13.90
C LEU A 106 -23.63 -4.85 15.37
N VAL A 107 -22.97 -3.78 15.80
CA VAL A 107 -23.08 -3.25 17.15
C VAL A 107 -24.47 -2.63 17.39
N SER A 108 -25.05 -1.98 16.38
CA SER A 108 -26.35 -1.31 16.49
C SER A 108 -27.53 -2.29 16.56
N LEU A 109 -27.45 -3.39 15.81
CA LEU A 109 -28.53 -4.40 15.73
C LEU A 109 -28.44 -5.48 16.83
N GLY A 110 -27.35 -5.51 17.61
CA GLY A 110 -27.17 -6.47 18.71
C GLY A 110 -26.99 -7.93 18.26
N GLY A 111 -26.82 -8.19 16.96
CA GLY A 111 -26.66 -9.53 16.40
C GLY A 111 -26.93 -9.58 14.90
N ARG A 112 -26.55 -10.69 14.26
CA ARG A 112 -26.79 -10.93 12.83
C ARG A 112 -28.07 -11.70 12.61
N ASN A 113 -29.07 -11.04 12.03
CA ASN A 113 -30.37 -11.64 11.76
C ASN A 113 -30.43 -12.36 10.41
N TYR A 114 -29.48 -12.09 9.51
CA TYR A 114 -29.45 -12.67 8.17
C TYR A 114 -28.08 -13.28 7.82
N PRO A 115 -28.01 -14.47 7.21
CA PRO A 115 -26.74 -15.14 6.97
C PRO A 115 -25.84 -14.46 5.92
N LEU A 116 -26.41 -13.76 4.92
CA LEU A 116 -25.59 -13.03 3.93
C LEU A 116 -24.82 -11.88 4.58
N ASP A 117 -25.43 -11.18 5.53
CA ASP A 117 -24.80 -10.10 6.32
C ASP A 117 -23.59 -10.63 7.10
N GLY A 118 -23.73 -11.83 7.66
CA GLY A 118 -22.60 -12.49 8.29
C GLY A 118 -21.47 -12.86 7.34
N ILE A 119 -21.80 -13.26 6.11
CA ILE A 119 -20.80 -13.61 5.10
C ILE A 119 -20.07 -12.35 4.62
N VAL A 120 -20.79 -11.27 4.28
CA VAL A 120 -20.17 -10.04 3.81
C VAL A 120 -19.31 -9.40 4.89
N PHE A 121 -19.76 -9.38 6.15
CA PHE A 121 -18.94 -8.93 7.25
C PHE A 121 -17.64 -9.74 7.38
N ILE A 122 -17.70 -11.08 7.37
CA ILE A 122 -16.50 -11.91 7.46
C ILE A 122 -15.55 -11.67 6.28
N LEU A 123 -16.10 -11.56 5.05
CA LEU A 123 -15.31 -11.26 3.86
C LEU A 123 -14.66 -9.87 3.93
N SER A 124 -15.37 -8.87 4.48
CA SER A 124 -14.85 -7.52 4.69
C SER A 124 -13.72 -7.51 5.73
N ILE A 125 -13.83 -8.28 6.81
CA ILE A 125 -12.76 -8.47 7.80
C ILE A 125 -11.52 -9.06 7.14
N ILE A 126 -11.69 -10.19 6.44
CA ILE A 126 -10.57 -10.89 5.82
C ILE A 126 -9.88 -9.95 4.82
N SER A 127 -10.66 -9.24 4.00
CA SER A 127 -10.12 -8.28 3.03
C SER A 127 -9.39 -7.13 3.71
N SER A 128 -10.00 -6.49 4.70
CA SER A 128 -9.42 -5.36 5.45
C SER A 128 -8.12 -5.75 6.16
N ILE A 129 -8.08 -6.93 6.78
CA ILE A 129 -6.88 -7.45 7.45
C ILE A 129 -5.78 -7.74 6.43
N LEU A 130 -6.07 -8.51 5.38
CA LEU A 130 -5.07 -8.90 4.39
C LEU A 130 -4.52 -7.70 3.62
N ASP A 131 -5.41 -6.83 3.13
CA ASP A 131 -5.02 -5.61 2.44
C ASP A 131 -4.23 -4.69 3.36
N GLY A 132 -4.72 -4.48 4.60
CA GLY A 132 -4.08 -3.65 5.61
C GLY A 132 -2.67 -4.13 5.95
N PHE A 133 -2.47 -5.42 6.18
CA PHE A 133 -1.13 -5.99 6.38
C PHE A 133 -0.25 -5.81 5.15
N CYS A 134 -0.76 -6.08 3.95
CA CYS A 134 0.03 -5.94 2.72
C CYS A 134 0.48 -4.49 2.49
N ILE A 135 -0.42 -3.52 2.71
CA ILE A 135 -0.14 -2.09 2.59
C ILE A 135 0.86 -1.66 3.66
N TRP A 136 0.68 -2.10 4.91
CA TRP A 136 1.60 -1.80 6.00
C TRP A 136 3.02 -2.30 5.71
N PHE A 137 3.19 -3.55 5.28
CA PHE A 137 4.50 -4.08 4.91
C PHE A 137 5.08 -3.38 3.66
N GLY A 138 4.23 -3.01 2.71
CA GLY A 138 4.61 -2.20 1.56
C GLY A 138 5.17 -0.83 1.98
N TYR A 139 4.46 -0.16 2.88
CA TYR A 139 4.84 1.12 3.47
C TYR A 139 6.16 1.02 4.24
N MET A 140 6.31 0.03 5.14
CA MET A 140 7.55 -0.17 5.91
C MET A 140 8.76 -0.39 4.98
N ARG A 141 8.58 -1.14 3.89
CA ARG A 141 9.65 -1.35 2.90
C ARG A 141 10.00 -0.06 2.16
N PHE A 142 9.01 0.75 1.82
CA PHE A 142 9.22 2.06 1.20
C PHE A 142 9.96 3.02 2.14
N ALA A 143 9.53 3.09 3.40
CA ALA A 143 10.18 3.89 4.44
C ALA A 143 11.63 3.46 4.66
N ALA A 144 11.90 2.16 4.78
CA ALA A 144 13.26 1.63 4.90
C ALA A 144 14.14 2.00 3.70
N HIS A 145 13.61 1.92 2.48
CA HIS A 145 14.32 2.35 1.27
C HIS A 145 14.67 3.84 1.30
N CYS A 146 13.73 4.70 1.72
CA CYS A 146 13.97 6.13 1.86
C CYS A 146 15.09 6.39 2.87
N ILE A 147 15.02 5.78 4.07
CA ILE A 147 16.04 5.95 5.12
C ILE A 147 17.43 5.50 4.64
N HIS A 148 17.51 4.36 3.94
CA HIS A 148 18.78 3.89 3.38
C HIS A 148 19.33 4.82 2.29
N HIS A 149 18.46 5.39 1.46
CA HIS A 149 18.89 6.33 0.43
C HIS A 149 19.42 7.64 1.03
N TYR A 150 18.74 8.20 2.03
CA TYR A 150 19.20 9.39 2.75
C TYR A 150 20.53 9.15 3.49
N ARG A 151 20.68 8.00 4.18
CA ARG A 151 21.95 7.62 4.84
C ARG A 151 23.09 7.30 3.86
N GLY A 152 22.77 6.88 2.64
CA GLY A 152 23.75 6.65 1.58
C GLY A 152 24.40 7.95 1.09
N ILE A 153 23.61 9.03 1.02
CA ILE A 153 24.07 10.38 0.65
C ILE A 153 24.97 10.95 1.75
N GLU A 154 24.64 10.75 3.03
CA GLU A 154 25.49 11.17 4.16
C GLU A 154 26.85 10.45 4.20
N ARG A 155 26.91 9.17 3.76
CA ARG A 155 28.18 8.42 3.67
C ARG A 155 29.05 8.81 2.47
N GLN A 156 28.52 9.56 1.52
CA GLN A 156 29.27 10.13 0.39
C GLN A 156 29.83 11.53 0.68
N ILE A 157 29.54 12.12 1.85
CA ILE A 157 30.30 13.26 2.36
C ILE A 157 31.63 12.70 2.84
N ASP A 158 32.60 12.68 1.92
CA ASP A 158 33.96 12.23 2.16
C ASP A 158 34.56 12.99 3.35
N PRO A 159 35.09 12.33 4.39
CA PRO A 159 35.84 13.01 5.46
C PRO A 159 37.07 13.76 4.93
N ARG A 160 37.46 13.54 3.68
CA ARG A 160 38.61 14.20 3.03
C ARG A 160 38.44 15.70 2.79
N ASP A 161 37.23 16.25 2.82
CA ASP A 161 37.04 17.71 2.75
C ASP A 161 37.16 18.42 4.11
N SER A 162 37.40 17.67 5.20
CA SER A 162 37.65 18.25 6.54
C SER A 162 39.15 18.42 6.88
N LEU A 163 40.05 18.12 5.94
CA LEU A 163 41.51 18.12 6.11
C LEU A 163 42.25 19.07 5.15
N THR A 164 41.69 20.26 4.88
CA THR A 164 42.47 21.37 4.30
C THR A 164 42.96 22.33 5.39
N PRO A 165 44.12 22.09 6.04
CA PRO A 165 44.89 23.16 6.65
C PRO A 165 45.71 23.87 5.56
N TYR A 166 45.43 25.16 5.39
CA TYR A 166 46.15 26.25 4.73
C TYR A 166 47.48 25.94 4.00
N PRO A 167 47.71 26.53 2.79
CA PRO A 167 48.99 26.44 2.12
C PRO A 167 50.03 27.28 2.88
N MET A 168 50.84 26.65 3.73
CA MET A 168 52.09 27.25 4.16
C MET A 168 53.08 27.20 3.00
N GLN A 169 53.34 28.38 2.42
CA GLN A 169 54.46 28.60 1.52
C GLN A 169 55.76 28.14 2.20
N PRO A 170 56.59 27.31 1.55
CA PRO A 170 57.92 27.02 2.08
C PRO A 170 58.77 28.28 1.96
N VAL A 171 59.18 28.81 3.11
CA VAL A 171 60.20 29.86 3.23
C VAL A 171 61.48 29.36 2.59
N ARG A 172 61.90 30.07 1.54
CA ARG A 172 63.14 29.86 0.80
C ARG A 172 64.32 30.13 1.75
N LEU A 173 64.93 29.07 2.28
CA LEU A 173 66.21 29.17 2.98
C LEU A 173 67.33 29.12 1.94
N VAL A 174 67.91 30.30 1.68
CA VAL A 174 69.16 30.48 0.94
C VAL A 174 70.32 30.37 1.93
N ALA A 175 71.16 29.35 1.74
CA ALA A 175 72.60 29.27 2.07
C ALA A 175 73.04 27.89 1.55
N GLY A 176 73.89 27.70 0.55
CA GLY A 176 75.13 28.40 0.21
C GLY A 176 76.29 27.43 0.52
N VAL A 177 77.19 27.22 -0.46
CA VAL A 177 78.54 26.61 -0.31
C VAL A 177 78.52 25.06 -0.19
N ASP A 178 79.21 24.20 -0.95
CA ASP A 178 80.25 24.30 -1.98
C ASP A 178 80.24 22.98 -2.81
N GLN A 179 80.60 23.09 -4.09
CA GLN A 179 81.09 22.03 -4.98
C GLN A 179 82.59 21.80 -4.64
N PRO A 180 83.21 20.58 -4.72
CA PRO A 180 83.52 19.95 -6.02
C PRO A 180 83.66 18.40 -6.10
N ASP A 181 83.52 17.94 -7.36
CA ASP A 181 84.24 16.90 -8.13
C ASP A 181 84.67 15.59 -7.42
N THR A 182 84.43 14.40 -7.98
CA THR A 182 85.29 13.82 -9.03
C THR A 182 84.78 12.44 -9.50
N ILE A 183 84.90 12.23 -10.83
CA ILE A 183 85.05 11.00 -11.65
C ILE A 183 83.98 9.90 -11.54
#